data_AF-A0A7V0T415-F1
#
_entry.id   AF-A0A7V0T415-F1
#
_cell.length_a   1.000
_cell.length_b   1.000
_cell.length_c   1.000
_cell.angle_alpha   90.00
_cell.angle_beta   90.00
_cell.angle_gamma   90.00
#
_symmetry.space_group_name_H-M   'P 1'
#
loop_
_entity.id
_entity.type
_entity.pdbx_description
1 polymer ?
#
loop_
_entity_poly.entity_id
_entity_poly.type
_entity_poly.pdbx_seq_one_letter_code
_entity_poly.pdbx_strand_id
1 'polypeptide(L)'
;MRVLRQAEFWFIVASAAVLTIGHYAVTADAPFWHHLFRRLYYLPMVIAGFRYGLAGGLLTAAAISLAYLPHIVITRHTLPLEALEARFEIPLY
;
A
#
# COMPACT_ATOMS: atom_id res chain seq x y z
N MET A 1 23.94 1.89 16.01
CA MET A 1 23.22 2.22 14.75
C MET A 1 22.54 1.03 14.07
N ARG A 2 23.04 -0.21 14.18
CA ARG A 2 22.44 -1.39 13.48
C ARG A 2 21.04 -1.77 14.00
N VAL A 3 20.81 -1.66 15.31
CA VAL A 3 19.53 -1.99 15.96
C VAL A 3 18.41 -1.04 15.53
N LEU A 4 18.68 0.28 15.44
CA LEU A 4 17.70 1.27 14.98
C LEU A 4 17.25 0.99 13.54
N ARG A 5 18.20 0.69 12.64
CA ARG A 5 17.87 0.31 11.25
C ARG A 5 17.03 -0.96 11.17
N GLN A 6 17.19 -1.88 12.11
CA GLN A 6 16.42 -3.11 12.13
C GLN A 6 15.01 -2.88 12.66
N ALA A 7 14.85 -2.04 13.69
CA ALA A 7 13.53 -1.64 14.20
C ALA A 7 12.72 -0.87 13.14
N GLU A 8 13.38 0.03 12.39
CA GLU A 8 12.76 0.78 11.29
C GLU A 8 12.29 -0.12 10.16
N PHE A 9 13.10 -1.12 9.79
CA PHE A 9 12.74 -2.11 8.79
C PHE A 9 11.46 -2.85 9.20
N TRP A 10 11.43 -3.39 10.42
CA TRP A 10 10.27 -4.10 10.93
C TRP A 10 9.04 -3.21 11.07
N PHE A 11 9.22 -1.93 11.42
CA PHE A 11 8.13 -0.97 11.46
C PHE A 11 7.50 -0.74 10.08
N ILE A 12 8.32 -0.58 9.04
CA ILE A 12 7.84 -0.43 7.66
C ILE A 12 7.09 -1.68 7.21
N VAL A 13 7.65 -2.87 7.45
CA VAL A 13 7.01 -4.14 7.09
C VAL A 13 5.69 -4.33 7.84
N ALA A 14 5.67 -4.09 9.15
CA ALA A 14 4.47 -4.23 9.97
C ALA A 14 3.38 -3.24 9.57
N SER A 15 3.73 -1.98 9.32
CA SER A 15 2.77 -0.97 8.86
C SER A 15 2.20 -1.31 7.48
N ALA A 16 3.03 -1.71 6.52
CA ALA A 16 2.55 -2.16 5.21
C ALA A 16 1.60 -3.38 5.33
N ALA A 17 1.94 -4.35 6.18
CA ALA A 17 1.10 -5.53 6.41
C ALA A 17 -0.25 -5.18 7.07
N VAL A 18 -0.25 -4.35 8.12
CA VAL A 18 -1.47 -3.91 8.81
C VAL A 18 -2.39 -3.13 7.86
N LEU A 19 -1.82 -2.23 7.04
CA LEU A 19 -2.58 -1.49 6.04
C LEU A 19 -3.16 -2.41 4.96
N THR A 20 -2.42 -3.44 4.56
CA THR A 20 -2.90 -4.49 3.63
C THR A 20 -4.08 -5.25 4.20
N ILE A 21 -3.96 -5.74 5.43
CA ILE A 21 -5.05 -6.47 6.08
C ILE A 21 -6.28 -5.56 6.26
N GLY A 22 -6.08 -4.33 6.74
CA GLY A 22 -7.16 -3.36 6.92
C GLY A 22 -7.87 -3.01 5.61
N HIS A 23 -7.12 -2.84 4.53
CA HIS A 23 -7.69 -2.57 3.21
C HIS A 23 -8.56 -3.73 2.71
N TYR A 24 -8.13 -4.98 2.92
CA TYR A 24 -8.91 -6.16 2.53
C TYR A 24 -10.13 -6.38 3.42
N ALA A 25 -10.09 -5.92 4.68
CA ALA A 25 -11.19 -6.03 5.62
C ALA A 25 -12.30 -4.99 5.39
N VAL A 26 -11.99 -3.86 4.76
CA VAL A 26 -12.96 -2.80 4.46
C VAL A 26 -13.64 -3.10 3.13
N THR A 27 -14.96 -3.32 3.17
CA THR A 27 -15.78 -3.52 1.98
C THR A 27 -15.93 -2.22 1.17
N ALA A 28 -16.20 -2.35 -0.13
CA ALA A 28 -16.41 -1.21 -1.04
C ALA A 28 -17.58 -0.29 -0.62
N ASP A 29 -18.51 -0.81 0.20
CA ASP A 29 -19.66 -0.06 0.74
C ASP A 29 -19.26 1.03 1.75
N ALA A 30 -17.97 1.08 2.14
CA ALA A 30 -17.38 2.06 3.04
C ALA A 30 -16.29 2.89 2.32
N PRO A 31 -16.67 3.73 1.33
CA PRO A 31 -15.73 4.37 0.40
C PRO A 31 -14.69 5.25 1.10
N PHE A 32 -15.09 5.97 2.15
CA PHE A 32 -14.16 6.78 2.96
C PHE A 32 -13.00 5.94 3.50
N TRP A 33 -13.31 4.80 4.13
CA TRP A 33 -12.32 3.93 4.74
C TRP A 33 -11.45 3.29 3.66
N HIS A 34 -12.06 2.85 2.56
CA HIS A 34 -11.33 2.27 1.43
C HIS A 34 -10.28 3.25 0.85
N HIS A 35 -10.66 4.50 0.59
CA HIS A 35 -9.74 5.54 0.12
C HIS A 35 -8.69 5.95 1.16
N LEU A 36 -9.04 5.95 2.46
CA LEU A 36 -8.10 6.27 3.53
C LEU A 36 -6.97 5.23 3.59
N PHE A 37 -7.29 3.94 3.60
CA PHE A 37 -6.28 2.86 3.62
C PHE A 37 -5.33 2.95 2.43
N ARG A 38 -5.85 3.29 1.24
CA ARG A 38 -5.03 3.52 0.04
C ARG A 38 -4.01 4.67 0.22
N ARG A 39 -4.43 5.77 0.85
CA ARG A 39 -3.54 6.92 1.10
C ARG A 39 -2.52 6.64 2.21
N LEU A 40 -2.86 5.80 3.17
CA LEU A 40 -1.95 5.47 4.26
C LEU A 40 -0.72 4.67 3.79
N TYR A 41 -0.76 3.99 2.64
CA TYR A 41 0.42 3.32 2.07
C TYR A 41 1.56 4.28 1.68
N TYR A 42 1.30 5.58 1.51
CA TYR A 42 2.37 6.55 1.30
C TYR A 42 3.31 6.65 2.49
N LEU A 43 2.83 6.41 3.73
CA LEU A 43 3.65 6.49 4.94
C LEU A 43 4.81 5.47 4.93
N PRO A 44 4.57 4.14 4.86
CA PRO A 44 5.67 3.17 4.85
C PRO A 44 6.62 3.38 3.66
N MET A 45 6.08 3.76 2.50
CA MET A 45 6.88 4.01 1.28
C MET A 45 7.82 5.22 1.45
N VAL A 46 7.31 6.35 1.93
CA VAL A 46 8.09 7.57 2.16
C VAL A 46 9.13 7.34 3.26
N ILE A 47 8.74 6.67 4.35
CA ILE A 47 9.67 6.33 5.45
C ILE A 47 10.80 5.43 4.92
N ALA A 48 10.48 4.42 4.10
CA ALA A 48 11.49 3.57 3.48
C ALA A 48 12.43 4.37 2.56
N GLY A 49 11.89 5.31 1.78
CA GLY A 49 12.67 6.22 0.94
C GLY A 49 13.66 7.09 1.74
N PHE A 50 13.20 7.66 2.85
CA PHE A 50 14.06 8.46 3.73
C PHE A 50 15.14 7.63 4.44
N ARG A 51 14.86 6.37 4.80
CA ARG A 51 15.80 5.53 5.57
C ARG A 51 16.77 4.72 4.72
N TYR A 52 16.34 4.25 3.55
CA TYR A 52 17.11 3.36 2.69
C TYR A 52 17.34 3.93 1.28
N GLY A 53 17.03 5.21 1.09
CA GLY A 53 17.17 5.90 -0.20
C GLY A 53 16.13 5.46 -1.21
N LEU A 54 16.34 5.89 -2.46
CA LEU A 54 15.41 5.63 -3.57
C LEU A 54 15.07 4.15 -3.72
N ALA A 55 16.05 3.26 -3.59
CA ALA A 55 15.85 1.82 -3.71
C ALA A 55 14.86 1.27 -2.65
N GLY A 56 14.95 1.74 -1.40
CA GLY A 56 14.01 1.31 -0.35
C GLY A 56 12.58 1.79 -0.59
N GLY A 57 12.43 3.03 -1.07
CA GLY A 57 11.13 3.55 -1.49
C GLY A 57 10.53 2.71 -2.62
N LEU A 58 11.29 2.50 -3.71
CA LEU A 58 10.86 1.74 -4.88
C LEU A 58 10.54 0.27 -4.59
N LEU A 59 11.33 -0.39 -3.74
CA LEU A 59 11.05 -1.77 -3.35
C LEU A 59 9.78 -1.87 -2.48
N THR A 60 9.58 -0.91 -1.58
CA THR A 60 8.37 -0.87 -0.73
C THR A 60 7.12 -0.59 -1.56
N ALA A 61 7.23 0.35 -2.50
CA ALA A 61 6.23 0.61 -3.54
C ALA A 61 5.86 -0.65 -4.31
N ALA A 62 6.83 -1.32 -4.93
CA ALA A 62 6.60 -2.53 -5.69
C ALA A 62 5.95 -3.63 -4.84
N ALA A 63 6.37 -3.80 -3.59
CA ALA A 63 5.79 -4.78 -2.67
C ALA A 63 4.32 -4.49 -2.35
N ILE A 64 3.99 -3.22 -2.05
CA ILE A 64 2.61 -2.79 -1.80
C ILE A 64 1.75 -2.97 -3.05
N SER A 65 2.24 -2.57 -4.22
CA SER A 65 1.54 -2.71 -5.50
C SER A 65 1.25 -4.17 -5.84
N LEU A 66 2.21 -5.08 -5.59
CA LEU A 66 2.00 -6.52 -5.73
C LEU A 66 0.97 -7.07 -4.72
N ALA A 67 1.01 -6.62 -3.46
CA ALA A 67 0.04 -7.02 -2.44
C ALA A 67 -1.38 -6.51 -2.76
N TYR A 68 -1.51 -5.49 -3.60
CA TYR A 68 -2.80 -4.92 -4.02
C TYR A 68 -3.46 -5.68 -5.18
N LEU A 69 -2.68 -6.34 -6.04
CA LEU A 69 -3.20 -7.06 -7.21
C LEU A 69 -4.32 -8.07 -6.88
N PRO A 70 -4.21 -8.93 -5.84
CA PRO A 70 -5.28 -9.87 -5.52
C PRO A 70 -6.58 -9.17 -5.12
N HIS A 71 -6.52 -8.04 -4.41
CA HIS A 71 -7.71 -7.27 -4.02
C HIS A 71 -8.51 -6.82 -5.25
N ILE A 72 -7.83 -6.32 -6.28
CA ILE A 72 -8.48 -5.90 -7.53
C ILE A 72 -9.16 -7.08 -8.24
N VAL A 73 -8.56 -8.27 -8.18
CA VAL A 73 -9.09 -9.47 -8.83
C VAL A 73 -10.29 -10.03 -8.07
N ILE A 74 -10.24 -10.03 -6.74
CA ILE A 74 -11.26 -10.62 -5.86
C ILE A 74 -12.47 -9.69 -5.67
N THR A 75 -12.26 -8.37 -5.58
CA THR A 75 -13.31 -7.38 -5.24
C THR A 75 -14.08 -6.86 -6.47
N ARG A 76 -13.99 -7.50 -7.65
CA ARG A 76 -14.68 -7.02 -8.87
C ARG A 76 -16.21 -7.06 -8.77
N HIS A 77 -16.81 -5.94 -8.34
CA HIS A 77 -18.12 -5.46 -8.79
C HIS A 77 -17.87 -4.19 -9.63
N THR A 78 -18.00 -4.29 -10.95
CA THR A 78 -17.48 -3.28 -11.89
C THR A 78 -18.42 -2.09 -12.09
N LEU A 79 -18.06 -0.92 -11.56
CA LEU A 79 -18.40 0.37 -12.16
C LEU A 79 -17.24 0.84 -13.06
N PRO A 80 -17.52 1.37 -14.27
CA PRO A 80 -16.49 1.66 -15.28
C PRO A 80 -15.51 2.78 -14.91
N LEU A 81 -15.85 3.66 -13.96
CA LEU A 81 -14.97 4.77 -13.52
C LEU A 81 -13.90 4.30 -12.54
N GLU A 82 -14.24 3.43 -11.59
CA GLU A 82 -13.29 2.86 -10.61
C GLU A 82 -12.24 1.96 -11.27
N ALA A 83 -12.63 1.27 -12.34
CA ALA A 83 -11.72 0.46 -13.15
C ALA A 83 -10.69 1.30 -13.92
N LEU A 84 -10.98 2.57 -14.19
CA LEU A 84 -10.06 3.51 -14.81
C LEU A 84 -9.04 4.01 -13.77
N GLU A 85 -9.52 4.42 -12.60
CA GLU A 85 -8.68 4.90 -11.49
C GLU A 85 -7.71 3.82 -11.00
N ALA A 86 -8.20 2.59 -10.77
CA ALA A 86 -7.36 1.47 -10.34
C ALA A 86 -6.22 1.16 -11.34
N ARG A 87 -6.44 1.40 -12.64
CA ARG A 87 -5.42 1.16 -13.69
C ARG A 87 -4.30 2.21 -13.67
N PHE A 88 -4.61 3.44 -13.27
CA PHE A 88 -3.65 4.53 -13.16
C PHE A 88 -2.99 4.63 -11.79
N GLU A 89 -3.61 4.08 -10.75
CA GLU A 89 -3.08 4.12 -9.39
C GLU A 89 -1.99 3.08 -9.13
N ILE A 90 -2.08 1.87 -9.70
CA ILE A 90 -1.04 0.83 -9.55
C ILE A 90 0.36 1.32 -9.96
N PRO A 91 0.56 2.06 -11.07
CA PRO A 91 1.88 2.61 -11.41
C PRO A 91 2.26 3.87 -10.63
N LEU A 92 1.33 4.49 -9.89
CA LEU A 92 1.57 5.66 -9.04
C LEU A 92 2.00 5.29 -7.61
N TYR A 93 1.93 4.00 -7.25
CA TYR A 93 2.54 3.43 -6.06
C TYR A 93 3.85 2.72 -6.41
#